data_AF-A0A167YIX2-F1
#
_entry.id   AF-A0A167YIX2-F1
#
_cell.length_a   1.000
_cell.length_b   1.000
_cell.length_c   1.000
_cell.angle_alpha   90.00
_cell.angle_beta   90.00
_cell.angle_gamma   90.00
#
_symmetry.space_group_name_H-M   'P 1'
#
loop_
_entity.id
_entity.type
_entity.pdbx_description
1 polymer ?
#
loop_
_entity_poly.entity_id
_entity_poly.type
_entity_poly.pdbx_seq_one_letter_code
_entity_poly.pdbx_strand_id
1 'polypeptide(L)'
;MVDEATCHLVGVIDWAEAVEVFWDRYKREVGGLSDDQPRTIKLVRILGLLLSRGFTSRLANKSVPVPDGDDEPGRYNMMSLDGFLINPQTKFNGFE
;
A
#
# COMPACT_ATOMS: atom_id res chain seq x y z
N MET A 1 -4.84 -12.17 -18.15
CA MET A 1 -3.76 -12.80 -17.35
C MET A 1 -2.41 -12.24 -17.78
N VAL A 2 -1.53 -11.88 -16.84
CA VAL A 2 -0.20 -11.31 -17.16
C VAL A 2 0.67 -12.38 -17.82
N ASP A 3 1.32 -12.04 -18.93
CA ASP A 3 2.36 -12.85 -19.55
C ASP A 3 3.63 -12.80 -18.68
N GLU A 4 4.11 -13.95 -18.23
CA GLU A 4 5.24 -14.01 -17.29
C GLU A 4 6.58 -13.57 -17.92
N ALA A 5 6.76 -13.75 -19.23
CA ALA A 5 8.01 -13.43 -19.91
C ALA A 5 8.17 -11.92 -20.17
N THR A 6 7.06 -11.22 -20.40
CA THR A 6 7.04 -9.81 -20.79
C THR A 6 6.51 -8.90 -19.68
N CYS A 7 5.77 -9.45 -18.71
CA CYS A 7 5.00 -8.68 -17.72
C CYS A 7 3.88 -7.82 -18.35
N HIS A 8 3.41 -8.18 -19.55
CA HIS A 8 2.28 -7.52 -20.21
C HIS A 8 0.95 -8.17 -19.81
N LEU A 9 -0.11 -7.36 -19.69
CA LEU A 9 -1.48 -7.88 -19.54
C LEU A 9 -1.93 -8.53 -20.85
N VAL A 10 -2.30 -9.81 -20.80
CA VAL A 10 -2.90 -10.54 -21.94
C VAL A 10 -4.40 -10.70 -21.70
N GLY A 11 -5.22 -10.29 -22.67
CA GLY A 11 -6.68 -10.36 -22.57
C GLY A 11 -7.31 -9.20 -21.79
N VAL A 12 -8.63 -9.30 -21.59
CA VAL A 12 -9.40 -8.37 -20.75
C VAL A 12 -9.39 -8.92 -19.32
N ILE A 13 -9.02 -8.08 -18.36
CA ILE A 13 -9.13 -8.35 -16.93
C ILE A 13 -10.06 -7.29 -16.35
N ASP A 14 -11.06 -7.71 -15.58
CA ASP A 14 -11.86 -6.77 -14.81
C ASP A 14 -11.11 -6.29 -13.56
N TRP A 15 -11.54 -5.16 -12.99
CA TRP A 15 -10.87 -4.56 -11.85
C TRP A 15 -10.89 -5.47 -10.61
N ALA A 16 -11.99 -6.17 -10.35
CA ALA A 16 -12.09 -7.05 -9.19
C ALA A 16 -11.16 -8.27 -9.35
N GLU A 17 -11.12 -8.85 -10.54
CA GLU A 17 -10.17 -9.91 -10.89
C GLU A 17 -8.71 -9.46 -10.73
N ALA A 18 -8.36 -8.26 -11.18
CA ALA A 18 -7.02 -7.70 -11.01
C ALA A 18 -6.62 -7.57 -9.52
N VAL A 19 -7.55 -7.11 -8.68
CA VAL A 19 -7.33 -6.94 -7.24
C VAL A 19 -7.15 -8.29 -6.56
N GLU A 20 -7.97 -9.28 -6.88
CA GLU A 20 -7.84 -10.63 -6.32
C GLU A 20 -6.52 -11.31 -6.73
N VAL A 21 -6.16 -11.25 -8.02
CA VAL A 21 -4.88 -11.79 -8.52
C VAL A 21 -3.68 -11.12 -7.83
N PHE A 22 -3.74 -9.80 -7.62
CA PHE A 22 -2.70 -9.08 -6.88
C PHE A 22 -2.56 -9.60 -5.45
N TRP A 23 -3.67 -9.73 -4.71
CA TRP A 23 -3.63 -10.15 -3.30
C TRP A 23 -3.26 -11.62 -3.13
N ASP A 24 -3.69 -12.51 -4.02
CA ASP A 24 -3.25 -13.92 -4.02
C ASP A 24 -1.73 -14.00 -4.20
N ARG A 25 -1.20 -13.34 -5.24
CA ARG A 25 0.24 -13.36 -5.52
C ARG A 25 1.04 -12.71 -4.40
N TYR A 26 0.59 -11.56 -3.90
CA TYR A 26 1.26 -10.85 -2.81
C TYR A 26 1.38 -11.72 -1.55
N LYS A 27 0.30 -12.39 -1.14
CA LYS A 27 0.32 -13.29 0.03
C LYS A 27 1.29 -14.46 -0.16
N ARG A 28 1.29 -15.06 -1.35
CA ARG A 28 2.14 -16.21 -1.69
C ARG A 28 3.62 -15.85 -1.70
N GLU A 29 3.98 -14.73 -2.32
CA GLU A 29 5.38 -14.31 -2.51
C GLU A 29 6.00 -13.69 -1.27
N VAL A 30 5.23 -12.87 -0.53
CA VAL A 30 5.75 -12.24 0.69
C VAL A 30 5.79 -13.27 1.83
N GLY A 31 4.75 -14.08 1.98
CA GLY A 31 4.62 -15.05 3.07
C GLY A 31 4.64 -14.42 4.46
N GLY A 32 4.33 -15.21 5.50
CA GLY A 32 4.53 -14.81 6.90
C GLY A 32 3.75 -13.58 7.39
N LEU A 33 2.75 -13.12 6.64
CA LEU A 33 1.93 -11.96 7.02
C LEU A 33 0.86 -12.36 8.04
N SER A 34 0.69 -11.55 9.08
CA SER A 34 -0.48 -11.65 9.96
C SER A 34 -1.74 -11.17 9.24
N ASP A 35 -2.92 -11.60 9.69
CA ASP A 35 -4.20 -11.23 9.08
C ASP A 35 -4.45 -9.70 9.06
N ASP A 36 -3.88 -8.97 10.01
CA ASP A 36 -4.00 -7.51 10.12
C ASP A 36 -3.14 -6.74 9.11
N GLN A 37 -2.06 -7.34 8.60
CA GLN A 37 -1.13 -6.67 7.70
C GLN A 37 -1.77 -6.41 6.32
N PRO A 38 -2.37 -7.39 5.61
CA PRO A 38 -3.11 -7.13 4.38
C PRO A 38 -4.24 -6.12 4.56
N ARG A 39 -4.94 -6.14 5.70
CA ARG A 39 -6.00 -5.17 6.03
C ARG A 39 -5.44 -3.76 6.12
N THR A 40 -4.34 -3.60 6.84
CA THR A 40 -3.63 -2.32 6.97
C THR A 40 -3.17 -1.81 5.61
N ILE A 41 -2.56 -2.67 4.78
CA ILE A 41 -2.09 -2.30 3.44
C ILE A 41 -3.27 -1.86 2.54
N LYS A 42 -4.40 -2.55 2.58
CA LYS A 42 -5.63 -2.13 1.86
C LYS A 42 -6.11 -0.75 2.33
N LEU A 43 -6.13 -0.51 3.64
CA LEU A 43 -6.56 0.77 4.22
C LEU A 43 -5.64 1.93 3.77
N VAL A 44 -4.32 1.77 3.90
CA VAL A 44 -3.38 2.83 3.45
C VAL A 44 -3.42 3.05 1.94
N ARG A 45 -3.79 2.04 1.14
CA ARG A 45 -4.03 2.20 -0.29
C ARG A 45 -5.27 3.05 -0.57
N ILE A 46 -6.40 2.75 0.07
CA ILE A 46 -7.67 3.47 -0.11
C ILE A 46 -7.55 4.92 0.37
N LEU A 47 -6.87 5.15 1.49
CA LEU A 47 -6.61 6.50 2.02
C LEU A 47 -5.62 7.30 1.17
N GLY A 48 -5.09 6.74 0.08
CA GLY A 48 -4.11 7.40 -0.78
C GLY A 48 -2.75 7.63 -0.12
N LEU A 49 -2.48 6.98 1.02
CA LEU A 49 -1.24 7.11 1.77
C LEU A 49 -0.07 6.43 1.05
N LEU A 50 -0.32 5.28 0.41
CA LEU A 50 0.69 4.65 -0.46
C LEU A 50 1.06 5.53 -1.66
N LEU A 51 0.13 6.33 -2.18
CA LEU A 51 0.41 7.29 -3.25
C LEU A 51 1.16 8.49 -2.66
N SER A 52 0.55 9.22 -1.74
CA SER A 52 1.13 10.46 -1.20
C SER A 52 2.48 10.28 -0.49
N ARG A 53 2.73 9.13 0.16
CA ARG A 53 3.89 8.93 1.05
C ARG A 53 4.73 7.69 0.74
N GLY A 54 4.14 6.69 0.09
CA GLY A 54 4.87 5.48 -0.32
C GLY A 54 5.56 5.62 -1.68
N PHE A 55 4.87 5.23 -2.74
CA PHE A 55 5.41 5.08 -4.08
C PHE A 55 5.74 6.40 -4.78
N THR A 56 5.16 7.54 -4.36
CA THR A 56 5.11 8.76 -5.20
C THR A 56 5.96 9.93 -4.73
N SER A 57 6.93 9.75 -3.83
CA SER A 57 8.08 10.68 -3.79
C SER A 57 9.11 10.37 -4.90
N ARG A 58 8.61 10.04 -6.10
CA ARG A 58 9.40 9.67 -7.30
C ARG A 58 9.07 10.58 -8.48
N LEU A 59 8.87 11.88 -8.24
CA LEU A 59 9.02 12.85 -9.33
C LEU A 59 10.46 12.76 -9.83
N ALA A 60 10.66 12.76 -11.15
CA ALA A 60 11.95 12.51 -11.81
C ALA A 60 13.11 13.42 -11.34
N ASN A 61 12.82 14.47 -10.57
CA ASN A 61 13.77 15.45 -10.06
C ASN A 61 13.92 15.46 -8.53
N LYS A 62 13.45 14.43 -7.80
CA LYS A 62 13.64 14.32 -6.34
C LYS A 62 14.72 13.31 -5.95
N SER A 63 15.35 13.58 -4.80
CA SER A 63 16.39 12.79 -4.16
C SER A 63 15.98 11.33 -3.91
N VAL A 64 16.99 10.46 -3.75
CA VAL A 64 16.86 9.02 -3.48
C VAL A 64 15.75 8.75 -2.45
N PRO A 65 14.90 7.71 -2.65
CA PRO A 65 13.86 7.35 -1.70
C PRO A 65 14.47 7.14 -0.31
N VAL A 66 14.04 7.96 0.65
CA VAL A 66 14.37 7.77 2.06
C VAL A 66 13.13 7.13 2.69
N PRO A 67 13.26 6.01 3.42
CA PRO A 67 12.17 5.54 4.28
C PRO A 67 11.67 6.70 5.15
N ASP A 68 10.37 6.78 5.43
CA ASP A 68 9.87 7.70 6.46
C ASP A 68 10.65 7.37 7.76
N GLY A 69 11.55 8.29 8.14
CA GLY A 69 12.45 8.13 9.27
C GLY A 69 11.88 8.77 10.54
N ASP A 70 12.62 8.70 11.64
CA ASP A 70 12.27 9.41 12.87
C ASP A 70 12.77 10.88 12.85
N ASP A 71 12.83 11.48 11.67
CA ASP A 71 13.10 12.89 11.48
C ASP A 71 11.81 13.71 11.60
N GLU A 72 11.92 15.03 11.65
CA GLU A 72 10.75 15.89 11.89
C GLU A 72 9.63 15.74 10.84
N PRO A 73 9.93 15.63 9.53
CA PRO A 73 8.92 15.28 8.53
C PRO A 73 8.31 13.89 8.73
N GLY A 74 9.12 12.88 9.03
CA GLY A 74 8.66 11.51 9.25
C GLY A 74 7.80 11.36 10.52
N ARG A 75 8.11 12.09 11.60
CA ARG A 75 7.29 12.13 12.82
C ARG A 75 5.91 12.72 12.58
N TYR A 76 5.81 13.81 11.81
CA TYR A 76 4.51 14.38 11.43
C TYR A 76 3.68 13.40 10.58
N ASN A 77 4.34 12.66 9.69
CA ASN A 77 3.71 11.62 8.89
C ASN A 77 3.24 10.43 9.73
N MET A 78 4.08 9.94 10.65
CA MET A 78 3.74 8.88 11.61
C MET A 78 2.56 9.28 12.48
N MET A 79 2.48 10.52 12.94
CA MET A 79 1.33 10.99 13.74
C MET A 79 -0.01 10.84 12.98
N SER A 80 -0.02 11.09 11.66
CA SER A 80 -1.23 10.88 10.86
C SER A 80 -1.55 9.38 10.73
N LEU A 81 -0.53 8.53 10.53
CA LEU A 81 -0.69 7.08 10.41
C LEU A 81 -1.19 6.46 11.72
N ASP A 82 -0.65 6.89 12.86
CA ASP A 82 -1.11 6.51 14.19
C ASP A 82 -2.60 6.83 14.36
N GLY A 83 -3.01 8.04 13.98
CA GLY A 83 -4.41 8.47 14.02
C GLY A 83 -5.33 7.58 13.16
N PHE A 84 -4.93 7.26 11.94
CA PHE A 84 -5.77 6.49 11.01
C PHE A 84 -5.76 4.98 11.24
N LEU A 85 -4.69 4.41 11.80
CA LEU A 85 -4.48 2.96 11.81
C LEU A 85 -4.46 2.34 13.21
N ILE A 86 -4.00 3.09 14.23
CA ILE A 86 -3.69 2.55 15.56
C ILE A 86 -4.66 3.10 16.61
N ASN A 87 -4.84 4.42 16.68
CA ASN A 87 -5.64 5.07 17.72
C ASN A 87 -7.11 4.60 17.65
N PRO A 88 -7.63 3.86 18.66
CA PRO A 88 -8.98 3.30 18.61
C PRO A 88 -10.10 4.32 18.39
N GLN A 89 -9.91 5.57 18.79
CA GLN A 89 -10.92 6.62 18.69
C GLN A 89 -11.03 7.24 17.30
N THR A 90 -9.93 7.22 16.53
CA THR A 90 -9.84 7.85 15.20
C THR A 90 -9.52 6.84 14.09
N LYS A 91 -9.29 5.57 14.46
CA LYS A 91 -8.96 4.49 13.54
C LYS A 91 -10.01 4.37 12.46
N PHE A 92 -9.55 4.47 11.23
CA PHE A 92 -10.38 4.27 10.06
C PHE A 92 -10.53 2.77 9.81
N ASN A 93 -11.72 2.24 10.07
CA ASN A 93 -11.99 0.80 9.94
C ASN A 93 -12.32 0.35 8.50
N GLY A 94 -12.42 1.29 7.56
CA GLY A 94 -12.89 1.03 6.19
C GLY A 94 -14.37 0.65 6.14
N PHE A 95 -14.95 0.67 4.95
CA PHE A 95 -16.28 0.12 4.69
C PHE A 95 -16.20 -1.42 4.65
N GLU A 96 -17.23 -2.09 5.18
CA GLU A 96 -17.44 -3.55 5.08
C GLU A 96 -17.51 -4.04 3.63
#